data_AF-A0A2S1QDA8-F1
#
_entry.id   AF-A0A2S1QDA8-F1
#
_cell.length_a   1.000
_cell.length_b   1.000
_cell.length_c   1.000
_cell.angle_alpha   90.00
_cell.angle_beta   90.00
_cell.angle_gamma   90.00
#
_symmetry.space_group_name_H-M   'P 1'
#
loop_
_entity.id
_entity.type
_entity.pdbx_description
1 polymer ?
#
loop_
_entity_poly.entity_id
_entity_poly.type
_entity_poly.pdbx_seq_one_letter_code
_entity_poly.pdbx_strand_id
1 'polypeptide(L)'
;MNRVEFSKYVQYHFNWLIELGYKYRRLGKNISFEKSINDETFSIKFFWAEFHVIKIEGILALKGFDNIEKVITDRTGESHYTIHKLFKGEISKDFDSIANGVVLSNGFYIKSEKQVKLFSEVVQFFYNNDVIDFFEKFKSMENVSYWLKENEIQNHSNLLVLTNNSMALRKLIIFKKTKSSEYKNLYEEYKTFLIEKNNENKRPYTDMFTTFLKFEDYFNSSSNI
;
A
#
# COMPACT_ATOMS: atom_id res chain seq x y z
N MET A 1 11.77 23.71 -10.29
CA MET A 1 12.32 22.40 -10.63
C MET A 1 11.31 21.61 -11.44
N ASN A 2 11.72 21.06 -12.57
CA ASN A 2 10.84 20.23 -13.42
C ASN A 2 10.89 18.74 -13.03
N ARG A 3 9.98 17.93 -13.59
CA ARG A 3 9.93 16.47 -13.39
C ARG A 3 11.24 15.71 -13.63
N VAL A 4 12.00 16.10 -14.67
CA VAL A 4 13.24 15.39 -15.05
C VAL A 4 14.31 15.63 -13.98
N GLU A 5 14.50 16.89 -13.60
CA GLU A 5 15.40 17.28 -12.51
C GLU A 5 15.00 16.63 -11.19
N PHE A 6 13.71 16.68 -10.84
CA PHE A 6 13.21 16.06 -9.61
C PHE A 6 13.54 14.57 -9.54
N SER A 7 13.31 13.82 -10.63
CA SER A 7 13.59 12.38 -10.63
C SER A 7 15.07 12.06 -10.53
N LYS A 8 15.92 12.86 -11.18
CA LYS A 8 17.38 12.75 -11.07
C LYS A 8 17.84 12.98 -9.63
N TYR A 9 17.35 14.03 -8.98
CA TYR A 9 17.70 14.33 -7.59
C TYR A 9 17.16 13.30 -6.61
N VAL A 10 15.95 12.76 -6.85
CA VAL A 10 15.43 11.64 -6.04
C VAL A 10 16.37 10.44 -6.16
N GLN A 11 16.72 10.01 -7.38
CA GLN A 11 17.60 8.87 -7.56
C GLN A 11 18.98 9.07 -6.90
N TYR A 12 19.51 10.30 -6.94
CA TYR A 12 20.78 10.64 -6.31
C TYR A 12 20.70 10.69 -4.78
N HIS A 13 19.78 11.46 -4.20
CA HIS A 13 19.70 11.66 -2.76
C HIS A 13 19.13 10.44 -2.02
N PHE A 14 18.39 9.58 -2.70
CA PHE A 14 17.86 8.32 -2.15
C PHE A 14 18.77 7.11 -2.49
N ASN A 15 20.03 7.33 -2.90
CA ASN A 15 20.95 6.25 -3.23
C ASN A 15 21.15 5.26 -2.08
N TRP A 16 20.97 5.70 -0.83
CA TRP A 16 21.02 4.84 0.34
C TRP A 16 19.98 3.69 0.29
N LEU A 17 18.80 3.87 -0.34
CA LEU A 17 17.86 2.77 -0.57
C LEU A 17 18.41 1.78 -1.60
N ILE A 18 19.13 2.26 -2.61
CA ILE A 18 19.77 1.42 -3.63
C ILE A 18 20.89 0.60 -3.01
N GLU A 19 21.69 1.20 -2.12
CA GLU A 19 22.72 0.53 -1.33
C GLU A 19 22.13 -0.57 -0.42
N LEU A 20 20.91 -0.37 0.10
CA LEU A 20 20.15 -1.39 0.83
C LEU A 20 19.52 -2.48 -0.06
N GLY A 21 19.73 -2.41 -1.38
CA GLY A 21 19.28 -3.39 -2.37
C GLY A 21 17.91 -3.12 -2.97
N TYR A 22 17.34 -1.93 -2.79
CA TYR A 22 16.11 -1.53 -3.49
C TYR A 22 16.41 -1.08 -4.92
N LYS A 23 15.46 -1.33 -5.83
CA LYS A 23 15.48 -0.87 -7.21
C LYS A 23 14.56 0.33 -7.36
N TYR A 24 15.10 1.44 -7.87
CA TYR A 24 14.30 2.61 -8.22
C TYR A 24 13.37 2.30 -9.41
N ARG A 25 12.09 2.63 -9.25
CA ARG A 25 11.07 2.54 -10.30
C ARG A 25 10.22 3.80 -10.35
N ARG A 26 9.90 4.23 -11.57
CA ARG A 26 9.01 5.37 -11.83
C ARG A 26 7.93 4.97 -12.81
N LEU A 27 6.68 4.96 -12.35
CA LEU A 27 5.49 4.65 -13.15
C LEU A 27 4.53 5.84 -13.11
N GLY A 28 4.53 6.62 -14.20
CA GLY A 28 3.73 7.84 -14.29
C GLY A 28 4.08 8.85 -13.19
N LYS A 29 3.13 9.05 -12.27
CA LYS A 29 3.18 9.94 -11.08
C LYS A 29 3.56 9.21 -9.78
N ASN A 30 4.00 7.96 -9.88
CA ASN A 30 4.45 7.16 -8.74
C ASN A 30 5.97 7.00 -8.82
N ILE A 31 6.64 7.19 -7.68
CA ILE A 31 8.02 6.74 -7.47
C ILE A 31 7.98 5.67 -6.39
N SER A 32 8.62 4.53 -6.66
CA SER A 32 8.81 3.46 -5.71
C SER A 32 10.26 2.99 -5.70
N PHE A 33 10.71 2.55 -4.54
CA PHE A 33 11.94 1.78 -4.36
C PHE A 33 11.50 0.39 -3.96
N GLU A 34 11.78 -0.61 -4.79
CA GLU A 34 11.25 -1.98 -4.62
C GLU A 34 12.36 -3.00 -4.42
N LYS A 35 12.21 -3.89 -3.44
CA LYS A 35 13.12 -4.97 -3.14
C LYS A 35 12.32 -6.26 -2.99
N SER A 36 12.67 -7.29 -3.76
CA SER A 36 12.08 -8.62 -3.62
C SER A 36 13.08 -9.54 -2.93
N ILE A 37 12.62 -10.28 -1.92
CA ILE A 37 13.41 -11.26 -1.18
C ILE A 37 12.52 -12.49 -0.99
N ASN A 38 12.95 -13.64 -1.51
CA ASN A 38 12.16 -14.87 -1.50
C ASN A 38 10.76 -14.61 -2.11
N ASP A 39 9.69 -15.02 -1.41
CA ASP A 39 8.28 -14.84 -1.80
C ASP A 39 7.66 -13.56 -1.24
N GLU A 40 8.47 -12.51 -1.01
CA GLU A 40 8.02 -11.24 -0.46
C GLU A 40 8.57 -10.05 -1.25
N THR A 41 7.75 -9.02 -1.38
CA THR A 41 8.12 -7.76 -2.03
C THR A 41 7.94 -6.59 -1.06
N PHE A 42 9.00 -5.82 -0.87
CA PHE A 42 9.05 -4.64 -0.02
C PHE A 42 9.15 -3.38 -0.86
N SER A 43 8.47 -2.31 -0.46
CA SER A 43 8.52 -1.05 -1.20
C SER A 43 8.46 0.17 -0.30
N ILE A 44 9.22 1.18 -0.66
CA ILE A 44 9.06 2.55 -0.15
C ILE A 44 8.50 3.39 -1.30
N LYS A 45 7.31 3.93 -1.10
CA LYS A 45 6.53 4.60 -2.14
C LYS A 45 6.09 5.98 -1.67
N PHE A 46 6.04 6.92 -2.60
CA PHE A 46 5.37 8.18 -2.43
C PHE A 46 4.73 8.63 -3.74
N PHE A 47 3.65 9.40 -3.62
CA PHE A 47 2.96 10.00 -4.76
C PHE A 47 3.53 11.37 -5.02
N TRP A 48 3.64 11.72 -6.30
CA TRP A 48 4.03 13.06 -6.68
C TRP A 48 3.20 13.59 -7.84
N ALA A 49 2.98 14.90 -7.87
CA ALA A 49 2.29 15.57 -8.97
C ALA A 49 2.98 16.89 -9.32
N GLU A 50 2.99 17.22 -10.61
CA GLU A 50 3.57 18.45 -11.13
C GLU A 50 2.45 19.47 -11.42
N PHE A 51 2.45 20.57 -10.68
CA PHE A 51 1.57 21.73 -10.90
C PHE A 51 2.39 23.02 -10.71
N HIS A 52 3.35 23.27 -11.62
CA HIS A 52 4.42 24.28 -11.51
C HIS A 52 5.44 24.04 -10.37
N VAL A 53 5.05 23.29 -9.35
CA VAL A 53 5.89 22.76 -8.26
C VAL A 53 5.63 21.26 -8.09
N ILE A 54 6.58 20.56 -7.47
CA ILE A 54 6.43 19.13 -7.17
C ILE A 54 5.69 18.98 -5.86
N LYS A 55 4.48 18.46 -5.91
CA LYS A 55 3.69 18.07 -4.74
C LYS A 55 4.07 16.65 -4.31
N ILE A 56 4.32 16.42 -3.03
CA ILE A 56 4.56 15.10 -2.42
C ILE A 56 3.43 14.76 -1.45
N GLU A 57 2.89 13.54 -1.57
CA GLU A 57 1.88 12.98 -0.67
C GLU A 57 2.11 11.47 -0.45
N GLY A 58 1.58 10.96 0.67
CA GLY A 58 1.44 9.53 0.90
C GLY A 58 2.76 8.77 0.92
N ILE A 59 3.66 9.11 1.85
CA ILE A 59 4.90 8.37 2.10
C ILE A 59 4.55 7.06 2.81
N LEU A 60 4.76 5.94 2.12
CA LEU A 60 4.31 4.61 2.53
C LEU A 60 5.48 3.63 2.49
N ALA A 61 5.51 2.73 3.48
CA ALA A 61 6.15 1.44 3.34
C ALA A 61 5.10 0.39 3.03
N LEU A 62 5.39 -0.50 2.09
CA LEU A 62 4.48 -1.51 1.60
C LEU A 62 5.17 -2.87 1.65
N LYS A 63 4.43 -3.91 2.06
CA LYS A 63 4.87 -5.30 1.99
C LYS A 63 3.82 -6.13 1.26
N GLY A 64 4.25 -6.85 0.24
CA GLY A 64 3.48 -7.86 -0.49
C GLY A 64 3.95 -9.24 -0.09
N PHE A 65 3.00 -10.13 0.16
CA PHE A 65 3.24 -11.57 0.24
C PHE A 65 2.85 -12.17 -1.11
N ASP A 66 3.81 -12.74 -1.84
CA ASP A 66 3.61 -13.08 -3.26
C ASP A 66 2.48 -14.10 -3.46
N ASN A 67 2.25 -14.98 -2.49
CA ASN A 67 1.15 -15.94 -2.51
C ASN A 67 -0.24 -15.31 -2.36
N ILE A 68 -0.36 -14.12 -1.76
CA ILE A 68 -1.59 -13.32 -1.69
C ILE A 68 -1.72 -12.51 -2.98
N GLU A 69 -0.65 -11.79 -3.33
CA GLU A 69 -0.67 -10.88 -4.46
C GLU A 69 -0.88 -11.64 -5.78
N LYS A 70 -0.31 -12.84 -5.94
CA LYS A 70 -0.59 -13.72 -7.09
C LYS A 70 -2.07 -14.06 -7.21
N VAL A 71 -2.74 -14.44 -6.11
CA VAL A 71 -4.18 -14.77 -6.13
C VAL A 71 -5.02 -13.57 -6.60
N ILE A 72 -4.62 -12.37 -6.18
CA ILE A 72 -5.28 -11.12 -6.55
C ILE A 72 -5.00 -10.79 -8.02
N THR A 73 -3.72 -10.75 -8.41
CA THR A 73 -3.29 -10.42 -9.77
C THR A 73 -3.85 -11.38 -10.82
N ASP A 74 -3.90 -12.69 -10.54
CA ASP A 74 -4.46 -13.69 -11.46
C ASP A 74 -5.95 -13.40 -11.79
N ARG A 75 -6.67 -12.69 -10.91
CA ARG A 75 -8.12 -12.43 -11.03
C ARG A 75 -8.46 -10.99 -11.40
N THR A 76 -7.63 -10.04 -10.99
CA THR A 76 -7.85 -8.61 -11.26
C THR A 76 -6.97 -8.06 -12.37
N GLY A 77 -5.86 -8.74 -12.69
CA GLY A 77 -4.81 -8.21 -13.57
C GLY A 77 -3.94 -7.13 -12.91
N GLU A 78 -4.16 -6.84 -11.63
CA GLU A 78 -3.47 -5.77 -10.90
C GLU A 78 -2.54 -6.36 -9.83
N SER A 79 -1.25 -6.02 -9.89
CA SER A 79 -0.27 -6.31 -8.83
C SER A 79 -0.35 -5.22 -7.78
N HIS A 80 -0.43 -5.64 -6.53
CA HIS A 80 -0.46 -4.71 -5.41
C HIS A 80 0.49 -5.15 -4.30
N TYR A 81 0.27 -4.56 -3.13
CA TYR A 81 0.88 -4.94 -1.87
C TYR A 81 -0.23 -5.38 -0.92
N THR A 82 0.13 -6.17 0.08
CA THR A 82 -0.82 -6.75 1.02
C THR A 82 -1.06 -5.79 2.18
N ILE A 83 0.03 -5.31 2.77
CA ILE A 83 0.01 -4.42 3.94
C ILE A 83 0.81 -3.15 3.69
N HIS A 84 0.49 -2.11 4.45
CA HIS A 84 1.17 -0.82 4.43
C HIS A 84 1.38 -0.23 5.81
N LYS A 85 2.34 0.69 5.87
CA LYS A 85 2.58 1.62 6.96
C LYS A 85 2.71 3.01 6.36
N LEU A 86 1.84 3.92 6.80
CA LEU A 86 1.89 5.34 6.45
C LEU A 86 2.82 6.07 7.40
N PHE A 87 3.65 6.96 6.86
CA PHE A 87 4.40 7.93 7.66
C PHE A 87 3.44 8.89 8.37
N LYS A 88 3.57 9.00 9.70
CA LYS A 88 2.76 9.89 10.54
C LYS A 88 3.59 10.96 11.26
N GLY A 89 4.87 11.09 10.91
CA GLY A 89 5.74 12.10 11.51
C GLY A 89 5.43 13.50 11.00
N GLU A 90 5.97 14.50 11.69
CA GLU A 90 5.85 15.89 11.29
C GLU A 90 6.70 16.18 10.04
N ILE A 91 6.12 16.95 9.12
CA ILE A 91 6.85 17.47 7.97
C ILE A 91 7.60 18.73 8.42
N SER A 92 8.90 18.81 8.12
CA SER A 92 9.74 19.97 8.47
C SER A 92 9.11 21.28 7.97
N LYS A 93 9.26 22.35 8.75
CA LYS A 93 8.89 23.72 8.36
C LYS A 93 9.68 24.24 7.15
N ASP A 94 10.77 23.55 6.77
CA ASP A 94 11.55 23.84 5.56
C ASP A 94 10.81 23.48 4.25
N PHE A 95 9.69 22.77 4.36
CA PHE A 95 8.80 22.52 3.25
C PHE A 95 7.62 23.49 3.25
N ASP A 96 7.26 23.95 2.07
CA ASP A 96 6.05 24.73 1.90
C ASP A 96 4.83 23.79 1.95
N SER A 97 3.85 24.11 2.80
CA SER A 97 2.52 23.49 2.79
C SER A 97 1.52 24.23 1.90
N ILE A 98 1.91 25.41 1.37
CA ILE A 98 1.08 26.26 0.53
C ILE A 98 1.82 26.61 -0.75
N ALA A 99 1.19 26.37 -1.90
CA ALA A 99 1.66 26.87 -3.20
C ALA A 99 0.46 27.16 -4.10
N ASN A 100 0.53 28.27 -4.84
CA ASN A 100 -0.50 28.68 -5.81
C ASN A 100 -1.92 28.74 -5.21
N GLY A 101 -2.05 29.19 -3.95
CA GLY A 101 -3.33 29.28 -3.24
C GLY A 101 -3.90 27.94 -2.74
N VAL A 102 -3.19 26.83 -2.94
CA VAL A 102 -3.59 25.49 -2.46
C VAL A 102 -2.81 25.17 -1.19
N VAL A 103 -3.54 24.83 -0.12
CA VAL A 103 -2.99 24.36 1.15
C VAL A 103 -3.07 22.83 1.18
N LEU A 104 -1.96 22.17 1.51
CA LEU A 104 -1.91 20.73 1.70
C LEU A 104 -2.08 20.38 3.18
N SER A 105 -3.04 19.50 3.48
CA SER A 105 -3.23 18.98 4.84
C SER A 105 -2.26 17.84 5.17
N ASN A 106 -1.93 17.00 4.18
CA ASN A 106 -1.12 15.78 4.35
C ASN A 106 -0.08 15.63 3.24
N GLY A 107 0.63 16.72 2.95
CA GLY A 107 1.64 16.74 1.90
C GLY A 107 2.42 18.04 1.91
N PHE A 108 3.40 18.14 1.02
CA PHE A 108 4.25 19.31 0.94
C PHE A 108 4.79 19.53 -0.47
N TYR A 109 5.28 20.73 -0.72
CA TYR A 109 5.84 21.11 -2.01
C TYR A 109 7.37 21.11 -1.97
N ILE A 110 7.97 20.59 -3.05
CA ILE A 110 9.40 20.62 -3.32
C ILE A 110 9.66 21.53 -4.53
N LYS A 111 10.57 22.49 -4.34
CA LYS A 111 10.95 23.50 -5.34
C LYS A 111 12.42 23.44 -5.74
N SER A 112 13.27 22.84 -4.92
CA SER A 112 14.73 22.82 -5.08
C SER A 112 15.34 21.45 -4.77
N GLU A 113 16.58 21.24 -5.23
CA GLU A 113 17.37 20.06 -4.87
C GLU A 113 17.59 19.95 -3.35
N LYS A 114 17.87 21.06 -2.66
CA LYS A 114 18.04 21.07 -1.20
C LYS A 114 16.82 20.47 -0.49
N GLN A 115 15.61 20.77 -0.96
CA GLN A 115 14.38 20.17 -0.43
C GLN A 115 14.22 18.69 -0.82
N VAL A 116 14.74 18.24 -1.96
CA VAL A 116 14.80 16.79 -2.29
C VAL A 116 15.72 16.05 -1.33
N LYS A 117 16.87 16.65 -0.97
CA LYS A 117 17.79 16.09 0.03
C LYS A 117 17.11 15.97 1.40
N LEU A 118 16.49 17.06 1.89
CA LEU A 118 15.73 17.03 3.15
C LEU A 118 14.60 15.98 3.10
N PHE A 119 13.95 15.82 1.96
CA PHE A 119 12.92 14.79 1.80
C PHE A 119 13.50 13.37 1.91
N SER A 120 14.69 13.14 1.32
CA SER A 120 15.41 11.88 1.51
C SER A 120 15.71 11.60 2.98
N GLU A 121 16.13 12.61 3.74
CA GLU A 121 16.40 12.52 5.18
C GLU A 121 15.12 12.18 5.97
N VAL A 122 13.97 12.77 5.61
CA VAL A 122 12.66 12.41 6.21
C VAL A 122 12.29 10.94 5.92
N VAL A 123 12.50 10.48 4.70
CA VAL A 123 12.22 9.07 4.34
C VAL A 123 13.20 8.12 5.02
N GLN A 124 14.45 8.52 5.19
CA GLN A 124 15.45 7.75 5.93
C GLN A 124 15.10 7.66 7.43
N PHE A 125 14.63 8.76 8.02
CA PHE A 125 14.11 8.77 9.38
C PHE A 125 12.91 7.82 9.53
N PHE A 126 11.93 7.91 8.63
CA PHE A 126 10.80 6.98 8.60
C PHE A 126 11.28 5.53 8.47
N TYR A 127 12.24 5.28 7.58
CA TYR A 127 12.77 3.95 7.35
C TYR A 127 13.35 3.34 8.64
N ASN A 128 14.23 4.08 9.30
CA ASN A 128 14.95 3.61 10.48
C ASN A 128 14.06 3.46 11.73
N ASN A 129 13.03 4.30 11.88
CA ASN A 129 12.22 4.33 13.11
C ASN A 129 10.89 3.57 13.01
N ASP A 130 10.35 3.39 11.81
CA ASP A 130 9.03 2.79 11.62
C ASP A 130 9.04 1.58 10.68
N VAL A 131 9.79 1.66 9.58
CA VAL A 131 9.67 0.67 8.50
C VAL A 131 10.34 -0.64 8.85
N ILE A 132 11.54 -0.59 9.43
CA ILE A 132 12.27 -1.80 9.85
C ILE A 132 11.42 -2.58 10.86
N ASP A 133 10.94 -1.91 11.91
CA ASP A 133 10.08 -2.50 12.94
C ASP A 133 8.77 -3.02 12.36
N PHE A 134 8.17 -2.29 11.41
CA PHE A 134 6.97 -2.73 10.71
C PHE A 134 7.20 -4.05 9.94
N PHE A 135 8.27 -4.15 9.16
CA PHE A 135 8.57 -5.36 8.40
C PHE A 135 8.92 -6.55 9.30
N GLU A 136 9.62 -6.33 10.42
CA GLU A 136 9.91 -7.37 11.39
C GLU A 136 8.64 -7.83 12.13
N LYS A 137 7.81 -6.88 12.58
CA LYS A 137 6.52 -7.19 13.24
C LYS A 137 5.61 -8.02 12.35
N PHE A 138 5.60 -7.75 11.04
CA PHE A 138 4.80 -8.46 10.06
C PHE A 138 5.67 -9.33 9.15
N LYS A 139 6.60 -10.08 9.74
CA LYS A 139 7.47 -11.00 9.01
C LYS A 139 6.71 -12.13 8.31
N SER A 140 5.55 -12.56 8.82
CA SER A 140 4.74 -13.61 8.19
C SER A 140 3.26 -13.23 8.08
N MET A 141 2.52 -13.97 7.25
CA MET A 141 1.07 -13.82 7.12
C MET A 141 0.34 -14.13 8.43
N GLU A 142 0.85 -15.03 9.26
CA GLU A 142 0.31 -15.35 10.58
C GLU A 142 0.35 -14.12 11.49
N ASN A 143 1.42 -13.31 11.44
CA ASN A 143 1.48 -12.06 12.20
C ASN A 143 0.40 -11.07 11.75
N VAL A 144 0.18 -10.96 10.44
CA VAL A 144 -0.90 -10.12 9.87
C VAL A 144 -2.26 -10.65 10.32
N SER A 145 -2.49 -11.95 10.19
CA SER A 145 -3.74 -12.60 10.59
C SER A 145 -4.02 -12.43 12.08
N TYR A 146 -3.01 -12.56 12.94
CA TYR A 146 -3.15 -12.33 14.37
C TYR A 146 -3.52 -10.87 14.67
N TRP A 147 -2.81 -9.92 14.08
CA TRP A 147 -3.12 -8.50 14.25
C TRP A 147 -4.55 -8.15 13.83
N LEU A 148 -5.04 -8.71 12.72
CA LEU A 148 -6.41 -8.49 12.25
C LEU A 148 -7.48 -9.03 13.20
N LYS A 149 -7.16 -10.04 14.03
CA LYS A 149 -8.08 -10.61 15.03
C LYS A 149 -8.12 -9.78 16.31
N GLU A 150 -6.95 -9.33 16.74
CA GLU A 150 -6.79 -8.53 17.97
C GLU A 150 -7.27 -7.08 17.82
N ASN A 151 -7.54 -6.62 16.59
CA ASN A 151 -7.93 -5.24 16.32
C ASN A 151 -9.33 -5.16 15.73
N GLU A 152 -10.06 -4.11 16.10
CA GLU A 152 -11.37 -3.82 15.55
C GLU A 152 -11.34 -3.60 14.03
N ILE A 153 -12.41 -3.97 13.34
CA ILE A 153 -12.53 -3.91 11.87
C ILE A 153 -12.21 -2.51 11.32
N GLN A 154 -12.64 -1.46 12.03
CA GLN A 154 -12.40 -0.06 11.63
C GLN A 154 -10.91 0.30 11.54
N ASN A 155 -10.05 -0.42 12.27
CA ASN A 155 -8.61 -0.21 12.25
C ASN A 155 -7.91 -1.01 11.14
N HIS A 156 -8.58 -1.96 10.47
CA HIS A 156 -7.93 -2.85 9.50
C HIS A 156 -7.35 -2.10 8.29
N SER A 157 -7.94 -0.95 7.93
CA SER A 157 -7.45 -0.02 6.92
C SER A 157 -6.08 0.59 7.25
N ASN A 158 -5.70 0.63 8.53
CA ASN A 158 -4.39 1.13 8.96
C ASN A 158 -3.25 0.16 8.62
N LEU A 159 -3.58 -1.11 8.32
CA LEU A 159 -2.60 -2.14 7.97
C LEU A 159 -2.80 -2.64 6.53
N LEU A 160 -4.02 -2.99 6.13
CA LEU A 160 -4.29 -3.57 4.82
C LEU A 160 -4.31 -2.50 3.74
N VAL A 161 -3.70 -2.81 2.60
CA VAL A 161 -3.73 -1.92 1.42
C VAL A 161 -5.15 -1.84 0.86
N LEU A 162 -5.59 -0.61 0.63
CA LEU A 162 -6.89 -0.26 0.07
C LEU A 162 -6.72 0.14 -1.40
N THR A 163 -6.99 -0.78 -2.32
CA THR A 163 -7.03 -0.49 -3.77
C THR A 163 -8.29 -1.09 -4.36
N ASN A 164 -9.17 -0.31 -5.01
CA ASN A 164 -10.31 -0.88 -5.77
C ASN A 164 -11.13 -1.95 -5.00
N ASN A 165 -11.48 -1.68 -3.73
CA ASN A 165 -12.27 -2.59 -2.87
C ASN A 165 -11.60 -3.91 -2.44
N SER A 166 -10.28 -3.96 -2.52
CA SER A 166 -9.53 -5.19 -2.35
C SER A 166 -9.16 -5.54 -0.90
N MET A 167 -9.46 -4.68 0.07
CA MET A 167 -9.14 -4.93 1.49
C MET A 167 -9.88 -6.15 2.04
N ALA A 168 -11.19 -6.25 1.77
CA ALA A 168 -11.98 -7.39 2.20
C ALA A 168 -11.49 -8.69 1.53
N LEU A 169 -11.18 -8.65 0.23
CA LEU A 169 -10.58 -9.77 -0.49
C LEU A 169 -9.24 -10.18 0.11
N ARG A 170 -8.33 -9.22 0.41
CA ARG A 170 -7.06 -9.50 1.09
C ARG A 170 -7.29 -10.17 2.43
N LYS A 171 -8.20 -9.63 3.24
CA LYS A 171 -8.54 -10.19 4.55
C LYS A 171 -9.02 -11.64 4.42
N LEU A 172 -9.92 -11.93 3.48
CA LEU A 172 -10.39 -13.28 3.20
C LEU A 172 -9.27 -14.23 2.75
N ILE A 173 -8.40 -13.78 1.84
CA ILE A 173 -7.27 -14.56 1.35
C ILE A 173 -6.29 -14.87 2.49
N ILE A 174 -5.97 -13.88 3.33
CA ILE A 174 -5.13 -14.04 4.52
C ILE A 174 -5.75 -15.09 5.43
N PHE A 175 -7.00 -14.92 5.84
CA PHE A 175 -7.67 -15.85 6.76
C PHE A 175 -7.80 -17.27 6.18
N LYS A 176 -7.99 -17.41 4.87
CA LYS A 176 -7.97 -18.72 4.21
C LYS A 176 -6.58 -19.35 4.27
N LYS A 177 -5.53 -18.60 3.87
CA LYS A 177 -4.14 -19.09 3.81
C LYS A 177 -3.59 -19.42 5.20
N THR A 178 -3.95 -18.67 6.23
CA THR A 178 -3.55 -18.92 7.62
C THR A 178 -4.46 -19.90 8.35
N LYS A 179 -5.43 -20.53 7.67
CA LYS A 179 -6.40 -21.48 8.24
C LYS A 179 -7.14 -20.91 9.46
N SER A 180 -7.46 -19.62 9.43
CA SER A 180 -8.22 -18.96 10.48
C SER A 180 -9.61 -19.58 10.60
N SER A 181 -10.03 -19.90 11.82
CA SER A 181 -11.39 -20.36 12.13
C SER A 181 -12.48 -19.35 11.73
N GLU A 182 -12.14 -18.06 11.68
CA GLU A 182 -13.05 -16.98 11.28
C GLU A 182 -13.28 -16.89 9.77
N TYR A 183 -12.48 -17.59 8.96
CA TYR A 183 -12.57 -17.50 7.49
C TYR A 183 -13.98 -17.77 6.97
N LYS A 184 -14.61 -18.87 7.41
CA LYS A 184 -15.91 -19.31 6.90
C LYS A 184 -17.00 -18.26 7.17
N ASN A 185 -17.08 -17.78 8.41
CA ASN A 185 -18.08 -16.77 8.80
C ASN A 185 -17.86 -15.47 8.03
N LEU A 186 -16.61 -14.99 7.96
CA LEU A 186 -16.28 -13.77 7.23
C LEU A 186 -16.60 -13.87 5.73
N TYR A 187 -16.35 -15.04 5.12
CA TYR A 187 -16.67 -15.28 3.71
C TYR A 187 -18.18 -15.20 3.46
N GLU A 188 -18.99 -15.87 4.28
CA GLU A 188 -20.45 -15.87 4.13
C GLU A 188 -21.05 -14.48 4.41
N GLU A 189 -20.57 -13.77 5.42
CA GLU A 189 -20.99 -12.39 5.72
C GLU A 189 -20.70 -11.45 4.54
N TYR A 190 -19.48 -11.51 4.00
CA TYR A 190 -19.09 -10.66 2.88
C TYR A 190 -19.85 -11.01 1.59
N LYS A 191 -20.05 -12.30 1.32
CA LYS A 191 -20.86 -12.78 0.19
C LYS A 191 -22.30 -12.26 0.28
N THR A 192 -22.93 -12.42 1.44
CA THR A 192 -24.30 -11.97 1.70
C THR A 192 -24.42 -10.45 1.51
N PHE A 193 -23.50 -9.68 2.13
CA PHE A 193 -23.45 -8.23 1.98
C PHE A 193 -23.36 -7.80 0.51
N LEU A 194 -22.48 -8.43 -0.28
CA LEU A 194 -22.32 -8.07 -1.69
C LEU A 194 -23.56 -8.42 -2.52
N ILE A 195 -24.23 -9.55 -2.25
CA ILE A 195 -25.49 -9.91 -2.92
C ILE A 195 -26.56 -8.87 -2.63
N GLU A 196 -26.76 -8.51 -1.35
CA GLU A 196 -27.72 -7.50 -0.94
C GLU A 196 -27.43 -6.15 -1.59
N LYS A 197 -26.18 -5.69 -1.55
CA LYS A 197 -25.79 -4.39 -2.14
C LYS A 197 -25.83 -4.38 -3.66
N ASN A 198 -25.56 -5.51 -4.32
CA ASN A 198 -25.72 -5.62 -5.76
C ASN A 198 -27.19 -5.50 -6.19
N ASN A 199 -28.12 -6.08 -5.41
CA ASN A 199 -29.57 -5.97 -5.66
C ASN A 199 -30.09 -4.53 -5.52
N GLU A 200 -29.40 -3.67 -4.77
CA GLU A 200 -29.67 -2.23 -4.72
C GLU A 200 -29.27 -1.47 -6.02
N ASN A 201 -28.65 -2.15 -7.01
CA ASN A 201 -28.19 -1.60 -8.30
C ASN A 201 -27.29 -0.35 -8.19
N LYS A 202 -26.55 -0.24 -7.08
CA LYS A 202 -25.58 0.83 -6.86
C LYS A 202 -24.24 0.41 -7.46
N ARG A 203 -23.82 1.15 -8.49
CA ARG A 203 -22.61 0.92 -9.29
C ARG A 203 -21.36 0.43 -8.52
N PRO A 204 -20.92 1.08 -7.40
CA PRO A 204 -19.71 0.62 -6.71
C PRO A 204 -19.83 -0.81 -6.17
N TYR A 205 -21.02 -1.23 -5.73
CA TYR A 205 -21.23 -2.56 -5.18
C TYR A 205 -21.41 -3.62 -6.26
N THR A 206 -21.97 -3.26 -7.42
CA THR A 206 -22.02 -4.14 -8.59
C THR A 206 -20.62 -4.49 -9.10
N ASP A 207 -19.72 -3.51 -9.14
CA ASP A 207 -18.32 -3.73 -9.54
C ASP A 207 -17.56 -4.59 -8.52
N MET A 208 -17.82 -4.36 -7.22
CA MET A 208 -17.28 -5.20 -6.13
C MET A 208 -17.76 -6.64 -6.23
N PHE A 209 -19.05 -6.85 -6.42
CA PHE A 209 -19.64 -8.18 -6.53
C PHE A 209 -19.11 -8.93 -7.76
N THR A 210 -19.05 -8.25 -8.92
CA THR A 210 -18.47 -8.82 -10.15
C THR A 210 -17.00 -9.21 -9.95
N THR A 211 -16.23 -8.39 -9.25
CA THR A 211 -14.83 -8.72 -8.91
C THR A 211 -14.76 -9.90 -7.96
N PHE A 212 -15.61 -9.95 -6.93
CA PHE A 212 -15.66 -11.04 -5.96
C PHE A 212 -15.98 -12.40 -6.60
N LEU A 213 -16.88 -12.45 -7.58
CA LEU A 213 -17.21 -13.69 -8.30
C LEU A 213 -15.99 -14.33 -8.98
N LYS A 214 -15.00 -13.54 -9.40
CA LYS A 214 -13.73 -14.07 -9.95
C LYS A 214 -12.92 -14.89 -8.94
N PHE A 215 -13.21 -14.74 -7.65
CA PHE A 215 -12.55 -15.44 -6.55
C PHE A 215 -13.37 -16.60 -5.99
N GLU A 216 -14.60 -16.85 -6.48
CA GLU A 216 -15.51 -17.84 -5.88
C GLU A 216 -14.89 -19.25 -5.85
N ASP A 217 -14.31 -19.71 -6.97
CA ASP A 217 -13.61 -21.01 -7.03
C ASP A 217 -12.44 -21.08 -6.05
N TYR A 218 -11.68 -19.98 -5.91
CA TYR A 218 -10.59 -19.94 -4.94
C TYR A 218 -11.12 -20.08 -3.52
N PHE A 219 -12.18 -19.36 -3.17
CA PHE A 219 -12.74 -19.39 -1.82
C PHE A 219 -13.44 -20.72 -1.50
N ASN A 220 -14.07 -21.35 -2.49
CA ASN A 220 -14.78 -22.62 -2.33
C ASN A 220 -13.89 -23.86 -2.49
N SER A 221 -12.72 -23.73 -3.12
CA SER A 221 -11.79 -24.85 -3.23
C SER A 221 -11.36 -25.35 -1.85
N SER A 222 -11.49 -26.66 -1.63
CA SER A 222 -11.11 -27.37 -0.41
C SER A 222 -9.60 -27.38 -0.15
N SER A 223 -8.80 -26.96 -1.13
CA SER A 223 -7.35 -27.12 -1.11
C SER A 223 -6.67 -26.26 -2.17
N ASN A 224 -5.76 -25.39 -1.71
CA ASN A 224 -4.52 -24.99 -2.38
C ASN A 224 -3.60 -24.41 -1.30
N ILE A 225 -3.11 -25.34 -0.46
CA ILE A 225 -1.91 -25.20 0.36
C ILE A 225 -0.81 -25.85 -0.46
#